data_AF-A0A3B1D176-F1
#
_entry.id   AF-A0A3B1D176-F1
#
_cell.length_a   1.000
_cell.length_b   1.000
_cell.length_c   1.000
_cell.angle_alpha   90.00
_cell.angle_beta   90.00
_cell.angle_gamma   90.00
#
_symmetry.space_group_name_H-M   'P 1'
#
loop_
_entity.id
_entity.type
_entity.pdbx_description
1 polymer ?
#
loop_
_entity_poly.entity_id
_entity_poly.type
_entity_poly.pdbx_seq_one_letter_code
_entity_poly.pdbx_strand_id
1 'polypeptide(L)'
;MERRKFKRFSVQGNVEGNIILKADIEIIDISLNGMLFMITKNLNTNSRCRVNLNIGDAKVSLDGSVIRSNLKESRQIQNDFQPVYEVAVNFVRLSDKRKSELQKIIDYLKECSDSTDY
;
A
#
# COMPACT_ATOMS: atom_id res chain seq x y z
N MET A 1 31.16 -14.66 -17.13
CA MET A 1 30.30 -15.85 -17.33
C MET A 1 28.85 -15.45 -17.16
N GLU A 2 28.03 -15.67 -18.18
CA GLU A 2 26.60 -15.35 -18.16
C GLU A 2 25.81 -16.42 -17.39
N ARG A 3 25.17 -16.05 -16.28
CA ARG A 3 24.48 -16.96 -15.32
C ARG A 3 23.02 -17.24 -15.65
N ARG A 4 22.53 -16.88 -16.84
CA ARG A 4 21.10 -16.97 -17.16
C ARG A 4 20.71 -18.39 -17.56
N LYS A 5 19.73 -18.95 -16.84
CA LYS A 5 19.20 -20.32 -17.08
C LYS A 5 18.26 -20.42 -18.30
N PHE A 6 17.62 -19.31 -18.70
CA PHE A 6 16.62 -19.31 -19.77
C PHE A 6 16.83 -18.17 -20.76
N LYS A 7 16.61 -18.47 -22.05
CA LYS A 7 16.70 -17.52 -23.16
C LYS A 7 15.54 -16.53 -23.10
N ARG A 8 15.83 -15.24 -23.26
CA ARG A 8 14.81 -14.18 -23.40
C ARG A 8 14.59 -13.90 -24.89
N PHE A 9 13.41 -13.43 -25.24
CA PHE A 9 13.08 -12.96 -26.58
C PHE A 9 12.66 -11.50 -26.51
N SER A 10 12.99 -10.74 -27.56
CA SER A 10 12.52 -9.37 -27.71
C SER A 10 11.04 -9.38 -28.05
N VAL A 11 10.26 -8.56 -27.34
CA VAL A 11 8.84 -8.38 -27.63
C VAL A 11 8.69 -7.27 -28.67
N GLN A 12 7.95 -7.52 -29.75
CA GLN A 12 7.49 -6.49 -30.69
C GLN A 12 6.00 -6.20 -30.41
N GLY A 13 5.62 -4.91 -30.38
CA GLY A 13 4.27 -4.46 -30.06
C GLY A 13 4.16 -3.79 -28.69
N ASN A 14 2.99 -3.20 -28.41
CA ASN A 14 2.70 -2.56 -27.11
C ASN A 14 2.22 -3.60 -26.10
N VAL A 15 2.84 -3.62 -24.92
CA VAL A 15 2.43 -4.45 -23.79
C VAL A 15 2.12 -3.54 -22.61
N GLU A 16 0.88 -3.54 -22.15
CA GLU A 16 0.48 -2.90 -20.91
C GLU A 16 0.61 -3.88 -19.74
N GLY A 17 1.18 -3.43 -18.63
CA GLY A 17 1.33 -4.23 -17.43
C GLY A 17 1.50 -3.35 -16.20
N ASN A 18 1.08 -3.86 -15.04
CA ASN A 18 1.27 -3.20 -13.76
C ASN A 18 2.29 -3.97 -12.92
N ILE A 19 3.30 -3.27 -12.42
CA ILE A 19 4.30 -3.84 -11.50
C ILE A 19 3.91 -3.48 -10.07
N ILE A 20 3.63 -4.48 -9.24
CA ILE A 20 3.34 -4.30 -7.82
C ILE A 20 4.67 -4.36 -7.07
N LEU A 21 5.10 -3.23 -6.52
CA LEU A 21 6.28 -3.15 -5.66
C LEU A 21 5.84 -3.21 -4.20
N LYS A 22 6.51 -4.03 -3.40
CA LYS A 22 6.38 -3.96 -1.96
C LYS A 22 7.00 -2.63 -1.52
N ALA A 23 6.22 -1.82 -0.82
CA ALA A 23 6.68 -0.64 -0.14
C ALA A 23 6.24 -0.75 1.32
N ASP A 24 7.13 -0.37 2.22
CA ASP A 24 6.74 -0.20 3.61
C ASP A 24 5.93 1.10 3.70
N ILE A 25 4.76 1.00 4.33
CA ILE A 25 3.84 2.12 4.53
C ILE A 25 3.62 2.31 6.02
N GLU A 26 3.51 3.55 6.44
CA GLU A 26 3.12 3.92 7.79
C GLU A 26 1.64 4.32 7.76
N ILE A 27 0.76 3.49 8.31
CA ILE A 27 -0.69 3.74 8.30
C ILE A 27 -0.99 4.80 9.37
N ILE A 28 -1.60 5.90 8.96
CA ILE A 28 -2.00 7.01 9.84
C ILE A 28 -3.44 6.80 10.34
N ASP A 29 -4.35 6.47 9.43
CA ASP A 29 -5.72 6.07 9.77
C ASP A 29 -6.27 5.05 8.77
N ILE A 30 -7.29 4.30 9.20
CA ILE A 30 -7.96 3.29 8.36
C ILE A 30 -9.42 3.16 8.75
N SER A 31 -10.27 2.97 7.73
CA SER A 31 -11.70 2.69 7.84
C SER A 31 -12.11 1.63 6.84
N LEU A 32 -13.38 1.21 6.86
CA LEU A 32 -13.92 0.31 5.83
C LEU A 32 -13.93 0.91 4.42
N ASN A 33 -13.91 2.24 4.31
CA ASN A 33 -13.96 2.94 3.03
C ASN A 33 -12.58 3.31 2.52
N GLY A 34 -11.58 3.47 3.37
CA GLY A 34 -10.28 3.97 2.91
C GLY A 34 -9.22 4.01 3.99
N MET A 35 -8.08 4.56 3.62
CA MET A 35 -6.87 4.61 4.45
C MET A 35 -6.04 5.84 4.11
N LEU A 36 -5.46 6.46 5.15
CA LEU A 36 -4.41 7.46 5.06
C LEU A 36 -3.08 6.82 5.49
N PHE A 37 -2.02 7.02 4.71
CA PHE A 37 -0.70 6.47 5.03
C PHE A 37 0.44 7.33 4.49
N MET A 38 1.63 7.13 5.06
CA MET A 38 2.88 7.72 4.59
C MET A 38 3.71 6.72 3.80
N ILE A 39 4.34 7.17 2.72
CA ILE A 39 5.17 6.34 1.84
C ILE A 39 6.28 7.19 1.17
N THR A 40 7.42 6.59 0.85
CA THR A 40 8.54 7.27 0.16
C THR A 40 8.41 7.31 -1.37
N LYS A 41 7.27 6.85 -1.89
CA LYS A 41 7.00 6.73 -3.32
C LYS A 41 5.81 7.59 -3.70
N ASN A 42 6.01 8.44 -4.71
CA ASN A 42 4.91 9.21 -5.28
C ASN A 42 3.90 8.26 -5.95
N LEU A 43 2.64 8.35 -5.54
CA LEU A 43 1.51 7.69 -6.18
C LEU A 43 0.66 8.73 -6.92
N ASN A 44 0.36 8.47 -8.18
CA ASN A 44 -0.44 9.39 -8.99
C ASN A 44 -1.89 9.42 -8.48
N THR A 45 -2.44 10.62 -8.29
CA THR A 45 -3.89 10.79 -8.04
C THR A 45 -4.70 10.14 -9.15
N ASN A 46 -5.85 9.54 -8.79
CA ASN A 46 -6.72 8.74 -9.64
C ASN A 46 -6.12 7.43 -10.18
N SER A 47 -4.90 7.06 -9.76
CA SER A 47 -4.35 5.74 -10.08
C SER A 47 -5.03 4.66 -9.25
N ARG A 48 -5.22 3.48 -9.87
CA ARG A 48 -5.67 2.28 -9.16
C ARG A 48 -4.49 1.64 -8.45
N CYS A 49 -4.72 1.18 -7.23
CA CYS A 49 -3.74 0.43 -6.46
C CYS A 49 -4.34 -0.85 -5.89
N ARG A 50 -3.47 -1.80 -5.53
CA ARG A 50 -3.83 -2.93 -4.70
C ARG A 50 -3.12 -2.78 -3.36
N VAL A 51 -3.91 -2.71 -2.29
CA VAL A 51 -3.43 -2.63 -0.91
C VAL A 51 -3.48 -4.02 -0.33
N ASN A 52 -2.33 -4.55 0.08
CA ASN A 52 -2.24 -5.83 0.77
C ASN A 52 -1.82 -5.55 2.22
N LEU A 53 -2.74 -5.72 3.15
CA LEU A 53 -2.46 -5.57 4.58
C LEU A 53 -2.21 -6.96 5.17
N ASN A 54 -1.14 -7.08 5.95
CA ASN A 54 -0.80 -8.29 6.70
C ASN A 54 -0.45 -7.87 8.12
N ILE A 55 -1.32 -8.20 9.09
CA ILE A 55 -1.15 -7.86 10.50
C ILE A 55 -1.42 -9.12 11.33
N GLY A 56 -0.40 -9.62 12.01
CA GLY A 56 -0.45 -10.94 12.65
C GLY A 56 -0.84 -12.03 11.64
N ASP A 57 -1.88 -12.81 11.96
CA ASP A 57 -2.45 -13.83 11.08
C ASP A 57 -3.53 -13.28 10.12
N ALA A 58 -3.97 -12.03 10.31
CA ALA A 58 -4.98 -11.40 9.46
C ALA A 58 -4.36 -10.84 8.17
N LYS A 59 -4.97 -11.18 7.04
CA LYS A 59 -4.54 -10.74 5.71
C LYS A 59 -5.74 -10.31 4.88
N VAL A 60 -5.61 -9.17 4.20
CA VAL A 60 -6.62 -8.72 3.24
C VAL A 60 -5.98 -8.04 2.04
N SER A 61 -6.54 -8.29 0.85
CA SER A 61 -6.17 -7.64 -0.39
C SER A 61 -7.34 -6.81 -0.90
N LEU A 62 -7.14 -5.49 -0.95
CA LEU A 62 -8.15 -4.51 -1.29
C LEU A 62 -7.74 -3.82 -2.60
N ASP A 63 -8.70 -3.64 -3.51
CA ASP A 63 -8.51 -2.77 -4.66
C ASP A 63 -8.89 -1.34 -4.24
N GLY A 64 -8.10 -0.34 -4.65
CA GLY A 64 -8.29 1.03 -4.23
C GLY A 64 -8.00 2.05 -5.34
N SER A 65 -8.38 3.29 -5.09
CA SER A 65 -8.06 4.46 -5.91
C SER A 65 -7.39 5.52 -5.05
N VAL A 66 -6.25 6.04 -5.52
CA VAL A 66 -5.57 7.17 -4.87
C VAL A 66 -6.43 8.42 -5.06
N ILE A 67 -6.95 8.98 -3.97
CA ILE A 67 -7.76 10.21 -4.00
C ILE A 67 -6.91 11.47 -3.77
N ARG A 68 -5.78 11.33 -3.07
CA ARG A 68 -4.81 12.40 -2.83
C ARG A 68 -3.42 11.82 -2.56
N SER A 69 -2.39 12.51 -3.02
CA SER A 69 -0.98 12.20 -2.76
C SER A 69 -0.21 13.51 -2.69
N ASN A 70 0.18 13.93 -1.48
CA ASN A 70 0.86 15.20 -1.26
C ASN A 70 2.25 14.94 -0.67
N LEU A 71 3.26 15.65 -1.16
CA LEU A 71 4.56 15.69 -0.48
C LEU A 71 4.36 16.31 0.90
N LYS A 72 4.69 15.57 1.96
CA LYS A 72 4.55 16.02 3.34
C LYS A 72 5.86 16.60 3.86
N GLU A 73 6.96 15.88 3.64
CA GLU A 73 8.28 16.24 4.11
C GLU A 73 9.37 15.56 3.28
N SER A 74 10.62 15.91 3.55
CA SER A 74 11.79 15.13 3.14
C SER A 74 12.43 14.57 4.41
N ARG A 75 12.56 13.25 4.52
CA ARG A 75 13.09 12.57 5.70
C ARG A 75 14.42 11.94 5.35
N GLN A 76 15.41 12.08 6.23
CA GLN A 76 16.65 11.33 6.10
C GLN A 76 16.37 9.86 6.41
N ILE A 77 16.54 8.99 5.41
CA ILE A 77 16.37 7.55 5.53
C ILE A 77 17.71 6.93 5.16
N GLN A 78 18.35 6.30 6.15
CA GLN A 78 19.75 5.88 6.06
C GLN A 78 20.66 7.10 5.80
N ASN A 79 21.33 7.14 4.64
CA ASN A 79 22.29 8.18 4.28
C ASN A 79 21.78 9.12 3.17
N ASP A 80 20.49 9.10 2.87
CA ASP A 80 19.89 9.93 1.82
C ASP A 80 18.59 10.60 2.29
N PHE A 81 18.26 11.72 1.67
CA PHE A 81 16.99 12.42 1.90
C PHE A 81 15.95 11.88 0.91
N GLN A 82 14.92 11.23 1.44
CA GLN A 82 13.83 10.71 0.64
C GLN A 82 12.56 11.56 0.84
N PRO A 83 11.82 11.88 -0.24
CA PRO A 83 10.52 12.52 -0.11
C PRO A 83 9.54 11.56 0.57
N VAL A 84 8.76 12.06 1.52
CA VAL A 84 7.69 11.31 2.17
C VAL A 84 6.36 11.93 1.77
N TYR A 85 5.49 11.10 1.21
CA TYR A 85 4.17 11.48 0.73
C TYR A 85 3.11 11.00 1.70
N GLU A 86 2.15 11.86 1.99
CA GLU A 86 0.89 11.52 2.64
C GLU A 86 -0.14 11.17 1.56
N VAL A 87 -0.61 9.93 1.57
CA VAL A 87 -1.49 9.38 0.55
C VAL A 87 -2.80 8.94 1.16
N ALA A 88 -3.90 9.38 0.57
CA ALA A 88 -5.23 8.90 0.88
C ALA A 88 -5.74 8.00 -0.25
N VAL A 89 -6.28 6.83 0.12
CA VAL A 89 -6.86 5.85 -0.80
C VAL A 89 -8.30 5.57 -0.39
N ASN A 90 -9.19 5.53 -1.38
CA ASN A 90 -10.55 5.00 -1.22
C ASN A 90 -10.57 3.56 -1.73
N PHE A 91 -11.07 2.63 -0.93
CA PHE A 91 -11.28 1.24 -1.31
C PHE A 91 -12.47 1.12 -2.25
N VAL A 92 -12.32 0.27 -3.26
CA VAL A 92 -13.34 0.05 -4.29
C VAL A 92 -13.70 -1.43 -4.36
N ARG A 93 -14.96 -1.72 -4.69
CA ARG A 93 -15.44 -3.10 -4.97
C ARG A 93 -15.18 -4.08 -3.81
N LEU A 94 -15.48 -3.65 -2.58
CA LEU A 94 -15.38 -4.53 -1.41
C LEU A 94 -16.58 -5.49 -1.34
N SER A 95 -16.33 -6.77 -1.60
CA SER A 95 -17.26 -7.85 -1.23
C SER A 95 -17.44 -7.90 0.29
N ASP A 96 -18.54 -8.44 0.78
CA ASP A 96 -18.78 -8.54 2.23
C ASP A 96 -17.72 -9.37 2.95
N LYS A 97 -17.19 -10.43 2.32
CA LYS A 97 -16.04 -11.18 2.83
C LYS A 97 -14.82 -10.27 3.09
N ARG A 98 -14.42 -9.47 2.10
CA ARG A 98 -13.31 -8.51 2.22
C ARG A 98 -13.58 -7.43 3.27
N LYS A 99 -14.82 -6.97 3.41
CA LYS A 99 -15.21 -6.03 4.49
C LYS A 99 -15.02 -6.67 5.86
N SER A 100 -15.45 -7.92 6.05
CA SER A 100 -15.24 -8.64 7.30
C SER A 100 -13.76 -8.90 7.60
N GLU A 101 -12.95 -9.22 6.59
CA GLU A 101 -11.49 -9.37 6.74
C GLU A 101 -10.81 -8.05 7.13
N LEU A 102 -11.21 -6.94 6.49
CA LEU A 102 -10.73 -5.60 6.84
C LEU A 102 -11.19 -5.19 8.25
N GLN A 103 -12.42 -5.50 8.63
CA GLN A 103 -12.94 -5.20 9.96
C GLN A 103 -12.10 -5.87 11.05
N LYS A 104 -11.73 -7.15 10.88
CA LYS A 104 -10.83 -7.86 11.82
C LYS A 104 -9.50 -7.15 11.99
N ILE A 105 -8.94 -6.59 10.91
CA ILE A 105 -7.69 -5.83 10.97
C ILE A 105 -7.89 -4.52 11.75
N ILE A 106 -8.98 -3.80 11.48
CA ILE A 106 -9.30 -2.56 12.18
C ILE A 106 -9.49 -2.82 13.69
N ASP A 107 -10.18 -3.90 14.05
CA ASP A 107 -10.41 -4.26 15.44
C ASP A 107 -9.11 -4.61 16.15
N TYR A 108 -8.23 -5.40 15.52
CA TYR A 108 -6.89 -5.69 16.06
C TYR A 108 -6.06 -4.43 16.29
N LEU A 109 -6.09 -3.47 15.36
CA LEU A 109 -5.35 -2.21 15.48
C LEU A 109 -5.86 -1.35 16.65
N LYS A 110 -7.16 -1.36 16.93
CA LYS A 110 -7.75 -0.65 18.09
C LYS A 110 -7.35 -1.28 19.41
N GLU A 111 -7.39 -2.61 19.50
CA GLU A 111 -6.95 -3.32 20.71
C GLU A 111 -5.48 -3.03 21.03
N CYS A 112 -4.63 -2.88 20.02
CA CYS A 112 -3.24 -2.51 20.20
C CYS A 112 -3.06 -1.04 20.63
N SER A 113 -3.85 -0.09 20.09
CA SER A 113 -3.73 1.32 20.49
C SER A 113 -4.11 1.55 21.95
N ASP A 114 -5.14 0.86 22.43
CA ASP A 114 -5.66 1.00 23.79
C ASP A 114 -4.74 0.39 24.87
N SER A 115 -3.72 -0.39 24.46
CA SER A 115 -2.76 -1.03 25.36
C SER A 115 -1.52 -0.19 25.70
N THR A 116 -1.42 1.03 25.15
CA THR A 116 -0.23 1.90 25.30
C THR A 116 -0.38 3.02 26.33
N ASP A 117 -1.50 3.06 27.06
CA ASP A 117 -1.81 4.08 28.09
C ASP A 117 -1.44 3.62 29.52
N TYR A 118 -0.20 3.13 29.74
CA TYR A 118 0.33 2.84 31.08
C TYR A 118 1.70 3.48 31.33
#